data_AF-A0A925RC01-F1
#
_entry.id   AF-A0A925RC01-F1
#
_cell.length_a   1.000
_cell.length_b   1.000
_cell.length_c   1.000
_cell.angle_alpha   90.00
_cell.angle_beta   90.00
_cell.angle_gamma   90.00
#
_symmetry.space_group_name_H-M   'P 1'
#
loop_
_entity.id
_entity.type
_entity.pdbx_description
1 polymer ?
#
loop_
_entity_poly.entity_id
_entity_poly.type
_entity_poly.pdbx_seq_one_letter_code
_entity_poly.pdbx_strand_id
1 'polypeptide(L)'
;MIWGSEMFRNTYSMWVCLMALSCTTLVADDDVDPASLKHLAGYWYVSNAEPSVYYYKDADRYLDLFSYHRQDSNNDGIDNLIVRHDATHIILDSQGYPNHPTAVFPNSGNPNSIKVQQFQFRLPFEPQLNDHITRVPMGPIGVALNGVVFFNPFEAGGMNAVEGYSEVWLDSCCGHPEQRGVYHYHKYPVCVKSPFRDNGKRHSPVIGFAFDGFPVYGPYEADGVMAKDLAGDKALDVCNGHKDDVRGYHYHVTPGRFPYVLGGYAGVPDPANIRGPRRSQEGAIEDNSEGESRQPKVIASVRPGSAVPGQKHLLTIELAPEKANRTPVPEGKPDWVQIGPFEALSIERDGNTVRVEIQIPEDATVGVLMDCHIEFKSANRPRAVFKSNDVFRVVEQEDP
;
A
#
# COMPACT_ATOMS: atom_id res chain seq x y z
N MET A 1 44.31 -19.82 -61.09
CA MET A 1 44.33 -21.17 -60.50
C MET A 1 43.67 -21.06 -59.12
N ILE A 2 42.38 -21.38 -59.06
CA ILE A 2 41.78 -22.49 -58.27
C ILE A 2 41.89 -22.21 -56.76
N TRP A 3 40.93 -21.52 -56.14
CA TRP A 3 39.64 -21.99 -55.54
C TRP A 3 39.77 -22.70 -54.18
N GLY A 4 38.91 -22.29 -53.23
CA GLY A 4 38.57 -23.00 -51.98
C GLY A 4 38.79 -22.15 -50.72
N SER A 5 37.95 -21.17 -50.39
CA SER A 5 36.71 -21.27 -49.59
C SER A 5 36.91 -21.77 -48.15
N GLU A 6 36.81 -20.86 -47.18
CA GLU A 6 35.94 -21.05 -46.01
C GLU A 6 35.75 -19.72 -45.26
N MET A 7 34.53 -19.18 -45.35
CA MET A 7 34.02 -18.07 -44.57
C MET A 7 33.66 -18.58 -43.18
N PHE A 8 34.39 -18.18 -42.13
CA PHE A 8 33.84 -18.18 -40.78
C PHE A 8 33.11 -16.85 -40.55
N ARG A 9 31.83 -16.82 -40.93
CA ARG A 9 30.87 -15.84 -40.42
C ARG A 9 30.62 -16.19 -38.96
N ASN A 10 31.16 -15.39 -38.06
CA ASN A 10 30.85 -15.46 -36.63
C ASN A 10 29.43 -14.92 -36.42
N THR A 11 28.43 -15.81 -36.49
CA THR A 11 27.07 -15.51 -36.06
C THR A 11 27.04 -15.47 -34.54
N TYR A 12 27.07 -14.26 -33.97
CA TYR A 12 26.62 -14.07 -32.59
C TYR A 12 25.10 -14.34 -32.57
N SER A 13 24.75 -15.58 -32.27
CA SER A 13 23.39 -15.96 -31.92
C SER A 13 23.07 -15.27 -30.59
N MET A 14 22.37 -14.14 -30.66
CA MET A 14 21.65 -13.55 -29.53
C MET A 14 20.68 -14.62 -29.04
N TRP A 15 21.07 -15.33 -27.98
CA TRP A 15 20.12 -16.03 -27.14
C TRP A 15 19.32 -14.95 -26.42
N VAL A 16 18.27 -14.48 -27.08
CA VAL A 16 17.15 -13.85 -26.40
C VAL A 16 16.55 -14.97 -25.57
N CYS A 17 16.90 -14.99 -24.29
CA CYS A 17 16.15 -15.76 -23.31
C CYS A 17 14.78 -15.08 -23.24
N LEU A 18 13.85 -15.51 -24.12
CA LEU A 18 12.43 -15.36 -23.88
C LEU A 18 12.15 -16.14 -22.60
N MET A 19 12.35 -15.51 -21.45
CA MET A 19 11.48 -15.81 -20.32
C MET A 19 10.11 -15.33 -20.78
N ALA A 20 9.37 -16.24 -21.39
CA ALA A 20 7.92 -16.20 -21.30
C ALA A 20 7.63 -16.21 -19.79
N LEU A 21 7.50 -15.02 -19.21
CA LEU A 21 6.69 -14.82 -18.03
C LEU A 21 5.32 -15.38 -18.43
N SER A 22 5.10 -16.65 -18.11
CA SER A 22 3.75 -17.15 -17.96
C SER A 22 3.11 -16.18 -16.98
N CYS A 23 2.23 -15.33 -17.50
CA CYS A 23 1.26 -14.61 -16.71
C CYS A 23 0.36 -15.69 -16.12
N THR A 24 0.85 -16.39 -15.09
CA THR A 24 0.03 -17.06 -14.13
C THR A 24 -0.68 -15.93 -13.41
N THR A 25 -1.92 -15.70 -13.82
CA THR A 25 -2.94 -15.05 -13.02
C THR A 25 -2.99 -15.76 -11.66
N LEU A 26 -2.16 -15.33 -10.71
CA LEU A 26 -2.29 -15.68 -9.31
C LEU A 26 -3.37 -14.78 -8.69
N VAL A 27 -4.60 -14.99 -9.15
CA VAL A 27 -5.78 -14.75 -8.32
C VAL A 27 -6.15 -16.16 -7.90
N ALA A 28 -5.55 -16.63 -6.81
CA ALA A 28 -5.91 -17.92 -6.24
C ALA A 28 -7.34 -17.80 -5.73
N ASP A 29 -8.28 -18.45 -6.42
CA ASP A 29 -9.45 -19.01 -5.75
C ASP A 29 -8.93 -19.97 -4.66
N ASP A 30 -9.66 -20.00 -3.54
CA ASP A 30 -9.27 -20.55 -2.25
C ASP A 30 -9.23 -22.09 -2.21
N ASP A 31 -8.49 -22.72 -3.11
CA ASP A 31 -8.44 -24.18 -3.24
C ASP A 31 -7.41 -24.84 -2.30
N VAL A 32 -7.28 -24.33 -1.07
CA VAL A 32 -6.58 -25.09 -0.03
C VAL A 32 -7.59 -25.94 0.72
N ASP A 33 -7.41 -27.27 0.67
CA ASP A 33 -8.20 -28.19 1.48
C ASP A 33 -7.92 -27.90 2.97
N PRO A 34 -8.91 -27.44 3.76
CA PRO A 34 -8.70 -27.16 5.17
C PRO A 34 -8.22 -28.37 5.97
N ALA A 35 -8.52 -29.59 5.52
CA ALA A 35 -8.04 -30.83 6.15
C ALA A 35 -6.53 -31.03 6.00
N SER A 36 -5.90 -30.34 5.03
CA SER A 36 -4.44 -30.36 4.82
C SER A 36 -3.69 -29.40 5.74
N LEU A 37 -4.41 -28.48 6.41
CA LEU A 37 -3.84 -27.44 7.25
C LEU A 37 -3.82 -27.83 8.73
N LYS A 38 -2.76 -27.45 9.42
CA LYS A 38 -2.67 -27.54 10.89
C LYS A 38 -3.20 -26.24 11.49
N HIS A 39 -4.23 -26.34 12.33
CA HIS A 39 -4.69 -25.20 13.14
C HIS A 39 -3.66 -24.83 14.20
N LEU A 40 -3.32 -23.54 14.30
CA LEU A 40 -2.43 -23.02 15.33
C LEU A 40 -3.22 -22.57 16.55
N ALA A 41 -4.02 -21.52 16.40
CA ALA A 41 -5.05 -21.03 17.32
C ALA A 41 -5.81 -19.87 16.65
N GLY A 42 -6.95 -19.46 17.20
CA GLY A 42 -7.79 -18.41 16.62
C GLY A 42 -8.08 -18.65 15.13
N TYR A 43 -7.77 -17.66 14.30
CA TYR A 43 -7.94 -17.72 12.84
C TYR A 43 -6.71 -18.22 12.08
N TRP A 44 -5.65 -18.65 12.76
CA TRP A 44 -4.37 -18.98 12.13
C TRP A 44 -4.18 -20.48 11.88
N TYR A 45 -3.73 -20.79 10.67
CA TYR A 45 -3.43 -22.13 10.19
C TYR A 45 -2.07 -22.14 9.49
N VAL A 46 -1.45 -23.31 9.40
CA VAL A 46 -0.17 -23.50 8.71
C VAL A 46 -0.20 -24.77 7.86
N SER A 47 0.41 -24.72 6.68
CA SER A 47 0.58 -25.91 5.85
C SER A 47 1.66 -26.84 6.41
N ASN A 48 1.61 -28.10 6.01
CA ASN A 48 2.67 -29.07 6.27
C ASN A 48 3.79 -29.01 5.21
N ALA A 49 3.82 -27.98 4.36
CA ALA A 49 4.83 -27.79 3.33
C ALA A 49 6.14 -27.24 3.91
N GLU A 50 7.23 -27.41 3.15
CA GLU A 50 8.53 -26.81 3.46
C GLU A 50 9.01 -25.99 2.25
N PRO A 51 9.15 -24.65 2.37
CA PRO A 51 8.85 -23.85 3.55
C PRO A 51 7.35 -23.80 3.87
N SER A 52 7.01 -23.65 5.16
CA SER A 52 5.61 -23.54 5.58
C SER A 52 4.92 -22.30 5.01
N VAL A 53 3.63 -22.46 4.70
CA VAL A 53 2.73 -21.38 4.26
C VAL A 53 1.71 -21.13 5.36
N TYR A 54 1.48 -19.87 5.68
CA TYR A 54 0.61 -19.43 6.77
C TYR A 54 -0.71 -18.94 6.20
N TYR A 55 -1.81 -19.48 6.73
CA TYR A 55 -3.15 -19.16 6.29
C TYR A 55 -3.92 -18.45 7.42
N TYR A 56 -4.69 -17.44 7.03
CA TYR A 56 -5.65 -16.77 7.89
C TYR A 56 -7.06 -17.14 7.46
N LYS A 57 -7.88 -17.60 8.40
CA LYS A 57 -9.28 -17.91 8.15
C LYS A 57 -10.11 -16.62 8.21
N ASP A 58 -10.58 -16.17 7.06
CA ASP A 58 -11.48 -15.02 6.92
C ASP A 58 -12.84 -15.52 6.41
N ALA A 59 -13.85 -15.48 7.29
CA ALA A 59 -15.13 -16.12 7.07
C ALA A 59 -15.00 -17.61 6.71
N ASP A 60 -15.43 -17.98 5.50
CA ASP A 60 -15.39 -19.33 4.95
C ASP A 60 -14.09 -19.64 4.19
N ARG A 61 -13.17 -18.68 4.08
CA ARG A 61 -11.97 -18.77 3.25
C ARG A 61 -10.71 -18.96 4.09
N TYR A 62 -9.72 -19.65 3.52
CA TYR A 62 -8.38 -19.81 4.09
C TYR A 62 -7.38 -19.10 3.19
N LEU A 63 -6.93 -17.92 3.61
CA LEU A 63 -6.16 -17.00 2.79
C LEU A 63 -4.67 -17.12 3.08
N ASP A 64 -3.88 -17.39 2.04
CA ASP A 64 -2.43 -17.14 2.10
C ASP A 64 -2.19 -15.64 2.03
N LEU A 65 -1.89 -15.04 3.19
CA LEU A 65 -1.72 -13.60 3.31
C LEU A 65 -0.32 -13.11 2.92
N PHE A 66 0.70 -13.98 2.95
CA PHE A 66 2.08 -13.51 3.01
C PHE A 66 2.97 -14.01 1.87
N SER A 67 2.68 -15.13 1.21
CA SER A 67 3.62 -15.71 0.23
C SER A 67 3.98 -14.74 -0.89
N TYR A 68 3.01 -13.97 -1.42
CA TYR A 68 3.27 -12.93 -2.42
C TYR A 68 4.28 -11.87 -1.91
N HIS A 69 4.23 -11.56 -0.63
CA HIS A 69 5.00 -10.49 -0.01
C HIS A 69 6.41 -10.89 0.43
N ARG A 70 6.76 -12.17 0.34
CA ARG A 70 8.08 -12.67 0.74
C ARG A 70 9.17 -12.34 -0.27
N GLN A 71 8.80 -12.08 -1.52
CA GLN A 71 9.75 -11.82 -2.60
C GLN A 71 10.70 -10.68 -2.22
N ASP A 72 12.01 -10.92 -2.37
CA ASP A 72 13.06 -9.90 -2.28
C ASP A 72 12.85 -8.84 -3.36
N SER A 73 12.35 -7.67 -2.95
CA SER A 73 12.02 -6.56 -3.85
C SER A 73 13.18 -5.59 -4.09
N ASN A 74 14.27 -5.69 -3.31
CA ASN A 74 15.43 -4.81 -3.42
C ASN A 74 16.68 -5.51 -3.99
N ASN A 75 16.60 -6.83 -4.22
CA ASN A 75 17.64 -7.70 -4.75
C ASN A 75 18.90 -7.79 -3.86
N ASP A 76 18.74 -7.74 -2.54
CA ASP A 76 19.84 -7.90 -1.57
C ASP A 76 20.09 -9.36 -1.16
N GLY A 77 19.23 -10.29 -1.60
CA GLY A 77 19.28 -11.71 -1.31
C GLY A 77 18.53 -12.11 -0.03
N ILE A 78 17.74 -11.23 0.56
CA ILE A 78 16.95 -11.48 1.77
C ILE A 78 15.45 -11.29 1.44
N ASP A 79 14.62 -12.27 1.83
CA ASP A 79 13.16 -12.15 1.72
C ASP A 79 12.67 -10.86 2.40
N ASN A 80 11.77 -10.10 1.73
CA ASN A 80 11.17 -8.90 2.33
C ASN A 80 10.48 -9.21 3.66
N LEU A 81 9.90 -10.40 3.75
CA LEU A 81 9.16 -10.90 4.90
C LEU A 81 9.48 -12.37 5.15
N ILE A 82 9.85 -12.69 6.38
CA ILE A 82 9.96 -14.06 6.88
C ILE A 82 8.87 -14.26 7.92
N VAL A 83 8.01 -15.25 7.68
CA VAL A 83 6.89 -15.59 8.56
C VAL A 83 7.24 -16.87 9.32
N ARG A 84 7.10 -16.81 10.63
CA ARG A 84 7.26 -17.95 11.54
C ARG A 84 6.21 -17.90 12.65
N HIS A 85 6.15 -18.91 13.50
CA HIS A 85 5.25 -18.89 14.66
C HIS A 85 5.93 -19.45 15.91
N ASP A 86 5.43 -19.04 17.08
CA ASP A 86 5.68 -19.72 18.35
C ASP A 86 4.37 -20.31 18.89
N ALA A 87 4.32 -20.65 20.18
CA ALA A 87 3.14 -21.26 20.79
C ALA A 87 1.90 -20.34 20.83
N THR A 88 2.07 -19.02 20.69
CA THR A 88 1.00 -18.04 20.91
C THR A 88 0.93 -16.94 19.84
N HIS A 89 1.93 -16.79 18.97
CA HIS A 89 2.01 -15.70 18.00
C HIS A 89 2.44 -16.17 16.61
N ILE A 90 1.92 -15.47 15.59
CA ILE A 90 2.63 -15.29 14.33
C ILE A 90 3.74 -14.28 14.58
N ILE A 91 4.92 -14.55 14.04
CA ILE A 91 6.09 -13.68 14.13
C ILE A 91 6.52 -13.31 12.71
N LEU A 92 6.62 -12.01 12.46
CA LEU A 92 6.98 -11.42 11.18
C LEU A 92 8.34 -10.74 11.31
N ASP A 93 9.38 -11.32 10.70
CA ASP A 93 10.66 -10.64 10.53
C ASP A 93 10.61 -9.90 9.18
N SER A 94 10.69 -8.56 9.21
CA SER A 94 10.41 -7.71 8.04
C SER A 94 11.55 -6.73 7.76
N GLN A 95 11.90 -6.60 6.48
CA GLN A 95 12.79 -5.55 6.01
C GLN A 95 12.13 -4.16 6.02
N GLY A 96 10.81 -4.07 6.14
CA GLY A 96 10.06 -2.81 6.02
C GLY A 96 10.26 -2.12 4.67
N TYR A 97 10.74 -2.86 3.67
CA TYR A 97 11.02 -2.36 2.33
C TYR A 97 9.80 -2.59 1.44
N PRO A 98 9.30 -1.56 0.72
CA PRO A 98 8.11 -1.71 -0.10
C PRO A 98 8.34 -2.70 -1.24
N ASN A 99 7.34 -3.53 -1.51
CA ASN A 99 7.33 -4.49 -2.62
C ASN A 99 6.46 -4.01 -3.80
N HIS A 100 6.25 -2.71 -3.90
CA HIS A 100 5.52 -2.03 -4.96
C HIS A 100 6.31 -0.79 -5.41
N PRO A 101 6.00 -0.19 -6.57
CA PRO A 101 6.65 1.05 -7.01
C PRO A 101 6.49 2.17 -5.98
N THR A 102 7.55 2.93 -5.74
CA THR A 102 7.54 4.13 -4.90
C THR A 102 8.03 5.32 -5.69
N ALA A 103 7.77 6.52 -5.17
CA ALA A 103 8.52 7.69 -5.61
C ALA A 103 10.03 7.47 -5.47
N VAL A 104 10.82 8.17 -6.30
CA VAL A 104 12.28 8.12 -6.17
C VAL A 104 12.69 9.06 -5.04
N PHE A 105 13.16 8.49 -3.93
CA PHE A 105 13.67 9.23 -2.78
C PHE A 105 15.21 9.21 -2.75
N PRO A 106 15.90 10.31 -2.37
CA PRO A 106 15.35 11.61 -1.97
C PRO A 106 14.89 12.45 -3.16
N ASN A 107 13.93 13.35 -2.92
CA ASN A 107 13.39 14.26 -3.92
C ASN A 107 13.01 15.63 -3.31
N SER A 108 12.43 16.53 -4.13
CA SER A 108 12.04 17.87 -3.66
C SER A 108 10.90 17.88 -2.64
N GLY A 109 10.12 16.80 -2.52
CA GLY A 109 9.04 16.63 -1.55
C GLY A 109 9.50 15.98 -0.24
N ASN A 110 10.52 15.12 -0.28
CA ASN A 110 11.07 14.43 0.88
C ASN A 110 12.59 14.18 0.71
N PRO A 111 13.45 14.70 1.61
CA PRO A 111 14.91 14.58 1.52
C PRO A 111 15.47 13.25 2.07
N ASN A 112 14.64 12.37 2.62
CA ASN A 112 15.07 11.11 3.20
C ASN A 112 15.20 10.01 2.12
N SER A 113 15.73 8.85 2.48
CA SER A 113 15.86 7.70 1.58
C SER A 113 15.31 6.45 2.27
N ILE A 114 14.67 5.58 1.50
CA ILE A 114 14.20 4.28 1.99
C ILE A 114 15.41 3.41 2.34
N LYS A 115 15.39 2.79 3.52
CA LYS A 115 16.44 1.86 3.98
C LYS A 115 15.81 0.58 4.47
N VAL A 116 16.50 -0.54 4.26
CA VAL A 116 16.18 -1.81 4.89
C VAL A 116 16.20 -1.64 6.41
N GLN A 117 15.18 -2.21 7.04
CA GLN A 117 14.98 -2.26 8.48
C GLN A 117 15.17 -3.70 8.97
N GLN A 118 15.18 -3.87 10.28
CA GLN A 118 15.21 -5.18 10.94
C GLN A 118 14.06 -5.23 11.94
N PHE A 119 12.84 -5.25 11.42
CA PHE A 119 11.65 -5.34 12.25
C PHE A 119 11.37 -6.79 12.63
N GLN A 120 10.84 -6.96 13.83
CA GLN A 120 10.24 -8.20 14.27
C GLN A 120 8.92 -7.84 14.94
N PHE A 121 7.81 -8.28 14.35
CA PHE A 121 6.47 -8.08 14.87
C PHE A 121 5.93 -9.39 15.42
N ARG A 122 5.15 -9.32 16.49
CA ARG A 122 4.44 -10.45 17.09
C ARG A 122 2.95 -10.18 17.04
N LEU A 123 2.20 -11.06 16.40
CA LEU A 123 0.75 -10.97 16.28
C LEU A 123 0.14 -12.13 17.06
N PRO A 124 -0.60 -11.88 18.16
CA PRO A 124 -1.20 -12.95 18.94
C PRO A 124 -2.18 -13.73 18.07
N PHE A 125 -2.22 -15.06 18.24
CA PHE A 125 -3.21 -15.87 17.52
C PHE A 125 -4.65 -15.52 17.91
N GLU A 126 -4.84 -15.09 19.16
CA GLU A 126 -6.12 -14.77 19.77
C GLU A 126 -6.04 -13.36 20.41
N PRO A 127 -6.17 -12.29 19.62
CA PRO A 127 -6.17 -10.92 20.14
C PRO A 127 -7.28 -10.73 21.17
N GLN A 128 -6.99 -9.96 22.21
CA GLN A 128 -7.91 -9.71 23.31
C GLN A 128 -8.36 -8.26 23.27
N LEU A 129 -9.67 -8.03 23.43
CA LEU A 129 -10.20 -6.68 23.63
C LEU A 129 -9.73 -6.10 24.96
N ASN A 130 -9.53 -4.79 24.99
CA ASN A 130 -9.34 -4.02 26.20
C ASN A 130 -10.69 -3.51 26.72
N ASP A 131 -10.77 -3.27 28.03
CA ASP A 131 -11.94 -2.60 28.65
C ASP A 131 -12.05 -1.12 28.23
N HIS A 132 -10.91 -0.51 27.86
CA HIS A 132 -10.81 0.88 27.43
C HIS A 132 -9.89 1.01 26.22
N ILE A 133 -10.24 1.91 25.31
CA ILE A 133 -9.41 2.21 24.14
C ILE A 133 -8.04 2.72 24.60
N THR A 134 -6.99 2.14 24.03
CA THR A 134 -5.62 2.55 24.25
C THR A 134 -5.15 3.44 23.10
N ARG A 135 -4.63 4.62 23.41
CA ARG A 135 -4.12 5.55 22.40
C ARG A 135 -2.94 4.95 21.64
N VAL A 136 -2.99 5.02 20.31
CA VAL A 136 -1.85 4.64 19.47
C VAL A 136 -0.62 5.52 19.73
N PRO A 137 0.61 4.97 19.74
CA PRO A 137 1.82 5.76 19.88
C PRO A 137 2.07 6.61 18.62
N MET A 138 2.97 7.60 18.71
CA MET A 138 3.58 8.18 17.51
C MET A 138 4.46 7.12 16.82
N GLY A 139 4.54 7.18 15.48
CA GLY A 139 5.29 6.21 14.68
C GLY A 139 4.46 4.96 14.34
N PRO A 140 5.07 3.76 14.29
CA PRO A 140 4.37 2.54 13.88
C PRO A 140 3.21 2.14 14.80
N ILE A 141 2.07 1.79 14.22
CA ILE A 141 0.84 1.35 14.90
C ILE A 141 0.32 -0.02 14.42
N GLY A 142 0.91 -0.53 13.34
CA GLY A 142 0.52 -1.78 12.71
C GLY A 142 1.50 -2.13 11.59
N VAL A 143 1.26 -3.26 10.94
CA VAL A 143 2.07 -3.76 9.83
C VAL A 143 1.16 -4.22 8.69
N ALA A 144 1.43 -3.75 7.48
CA ALA A 144 0.77 -4.19 6.25
C ALA A 144 1.29 -5.59 5.84
N LEU A 145 0.55 -6.29 4.97
CA LEU A 145 0.95 -7.64 4.52
C LEU A 145 2.32 -7.68 3.84
N ASN A 146 2.77 -6.58 3.24
CA ASN A 146 4.10 -6.46 2.66
C ASN A 146 5.24 -6.17 3.66
N GLY A 147 4.94 -6.16 4.95
CA GLY A 147 5.92 -5.90 6.00
C GLY A 147 6.25 -4.43 6.24
N VAL A 148 5.71 -3.50 5.43
CA VAL A 148 5.78 -2.05 5.67
C VAL A 148 4.82 -1.69 6.80
N VAL A 149 5.21 -0.74 7.64
CA VAL A 149 4.43 -0.35 8.82
C VAL A 149 3.37 0.69 8.49
N PHE A 150 2.19 0.52 9.11
CA PHE A 150 1.23 1.61 9.25
C PHE A 150 1.73 2.55 10.34
N PHE A 151 1.73 3.84 10.06
CA PHE A 151 2.06 4.88 11.03
C PHE A 151 0.80 5.54 11.58
N ASN A 152 0.96 6.13 12.76
CA ASN A 152 0.04 7.11 13.31
C ASN A 152 -0.34 8.14 12.22
N PRO A 153 -1.60 8.56 12.09
CA PRO A 153 -1.98 9.57 11.09
C PRO A 153 -1.35 10.96 11.35
N PHE A 154 -0.70 11.15 12.51
CA PHE A 154 0.13 12.31 12.78
C PHE A 154 1.59 12.06 12.44
N GLU A 155 2.25 13.10 11.93
CA GLU A 155 3.68 13.11 11.65
C GLU A 155 4.46 13.91 12.71
N ALA A 156 5.78 14.05 12.54
CA ALA A 156 6.63 14.86 13.40
C ALA A 156 6.03 16.25 13.66
N GLY A 157 5.77 16.57 14.93
CA GLY A 157 5.05 17.79 15.34
C GLY A 157 3.62 17.53 15.81
N GLY A 158 3.12 16.30 15.67
CA GLY A 158 1.81 15.88 16.18
C GLY A 158 0.63 16.39 15.37
N MET A 159 0.85 16.74 14.10
CA MET A 159 -0.18 17.27 13.21
C MET A 159 -0.59 16.22 12.16
N ASN A 160 -1.84 16.28 11.72
CA ASN A 160 -2.36 15.44 10.63
C ASN A 160 -1.44 15.46 9.39
N ALA A 161 -0.92 14.29 9.05
CA ALA A 161 0.02 14.07 7.95
C ALA A 161 -0.67 14.00 6.59
N VAL A 162 -1.98 13.73 6.58
CA VAL A 162 -2.76 13.42 5.37
C VAL A 162 -3.58 14.61 4.90
N GLU A 163 -4.08 15.43 5.83
CA GLU A 163 -4.96 16.56 5.52
C GLU A 163 -4.59 17.83 6.30
N GLY A 164 -5.05 18.97 5.79
CA GLY A 164 -4.82 20.29 6.37
C GLY A 164 -3.46 20.90 6.03
N TYR A 165 -3.17 22.05 6.64
CA TYR A 165 -1.96 22.84 6.37
C TYR A 165 -0.66 22.05 6.58
N SER A 166 -0.67 21.11 7.51
CA SER A 166 0.49 20.30 7.88
C SER A 166 0.69 19.04 7.03
N GLU A 167 -0.18 18.81 6.03
CA GLU A 167 -0.07 17.66 5.13
C GLU A 167 1.37 17.49 4.61
N VAL A 168 1.85 16.25 4.69
CA VAL A 168 3.17 15.86 4.21
C VAL A 168 3.09 15.28 2.81
N TRP A 169 4.23 15.25 2.13
CA TRP A 169 4.31 14.69 0.79
C TRP A 169 4.37 13.16 0.89
N LEU A 170 3.26 12.51 0.57
CA LEU A 170 3.15 11.05 0.39
C LEU A 170 3.24 10.69 -1.08
N ASP A 171 3.87 9.56 -1.42
CA ASP A 171 3.89 9.04 -2.79
C ASP A 171 2.50 8.53 -3.26
N SER A 172 2.38 8.09 -4.52
CA SER A 172 1.12 7.57 -5.09
C SER A 172 0.59 6.33 -4.37
N CYS A 173 1.43 5.66 -3.59
CA CYS A 173 1.10 4.50 -2.78
C CYS A 173 0.85 4.87 -1.31
N CYS A 174 0.67 6.16 -1.03
CA CYS A 174 0.29 6.71 0.27
C CYS A 174 1.38 6.61 1.34
N GLY A 175 2.65 6.46 0.94
CA GLY A 175 3.76 6.31 1.87
C GLY A 175 4.95 7.24 1.61
N HIS A 176 5.85 7.31 2.58
CA HIS A 176 7.12 8.02 2.46
C HIS A 176 8.14 7.54 3.51
N PRO A 177 9.46 7.78 3.31
CA PRO A 177 10.46 7.50 4.34
C PRO A 177 10.61 8.65 5.35
N GLU A 178 10.80 8.30 6.63
CA GLU A 178 11.31 9.22 7.65
C GLU A 178 12.85 9.27 7.69
N GLN A 179 13.42 10.06 8.60
CA GLN A 179 14.85 10.38 8.67
C GLN A 179 15.79 9.16 8.85
N ARG A 180 15.33 8.10 9.51
CA ARG A 180 16.07 6.83 9.68
C ARG A 180 15.84 5.87 8.52
N GLY A 181 14.99 6.25 7.56
CA GLY A 181 14.71 5.53 6.33
C GLY A 181 13.59 4.50 6.42
N VAL A 182 12.78 4.52 7.49
CA VAL A 182 11.58 3.69 7.60
C VAL A 182 10.54 4.23 6.63
N TYR A 183 10.27 3.49 5.54
CA TYR A 183 9.11 3.74 4.69
C TYR A 183 7.84 3.27 5.41
N HIS A 184 6.77 4.06 5.34
CA HIS A 184 5.54 3.80 6.10
C HIS A 184 4.33 4.46 5.43
N TYR A 185 3.14 3.98 5.79
CA TYR A 185 1.86 4.50 5.29
C TYR A 185 1.09 5.27 6.37
N HIS A 186 0.52 6.43 6.01
CA HIS A 186 -0.39 7.19 6.88
C HIS A 186 -1.87 7.03 6.53
N LYS A 187 -2.17 6.61 5.29
CA LYS A 187 -3.54 6.35 4.79
C LYS A 187 -3.56 5.03 4.00
N TYR A 188 -4.74 4.62 3.54
CA TYR A 188 -4.95 3.37 2.81
C TYR A 188 -3.94 3.18 1.66
N PRO A 189 -3.01 2.20 1.75
CA PRO A 189 -1.99 2.01 0.74
C PRO A 189 -2.51 1.13 -0.40
N VAL A 190 -3.16 1.77 -1.38
CA VAL A 190 -3.80 1.07 -2.52
C VAL A 190 -2.85 0.19 -3.35
N CYS A 191 -1.53 0.37 -3.18
CA CYS A 191 -0.49 -0.43 -3.83
C CYS A 191 -0.15 -1.74 -3.10
N VAL A 192 -0.61 -1.92 -1.86
CA VAL A 192 -0.43 -3.19 -1.15
C VAL A 192 -1.36 -4.21 -1.79
N LYS A 193 -0.76 -5.24 -2.39
CA LYS A 193 -1.51 -6.38 -2.90
C LYS A 193 -2.21 -7.11 -1.76
N SER A 194 -3.43 -7.54 -2.02
CA SER A 194 -4.28 -8.28 -1.10
C SER A 194 -4.46 -9.72 -1.59
N PRO A 195 -4.86 -10.65 -0.71
CA PRO A 195 -5.10 -12.07 -1.07
C PRO A 195 -6.13 -12.26 -2.19
N PHE A 196 -7.01 -11.28 -2.40
CA PHE A 196 -7.94 -11.24 -3.52
C PHE A 196 -8.23 -9.80 -3.93
N ARG A 197 -8.68 -9.62 -5.17
CA ARG A 197 -9.08 -8.32 -5.71
C ARG A 197 -10.20 -7.69 -4.86
N ASP A 198 -9.98 -6.46 -4.43
CA ASP A 198 -11.02 -5.65 -3.81
C ASP A 198 -11.79 -4.84 -4.86
N ASN A 199 -12.83 -5.45 -5.41
CA ASN A 199 -13.71 -4.84 -6.39
C ASN A 199 -14.93 -4.12 -5.76
N GLY A 200 -14.94 -3.97 -4.43
CA GLY A 200 -16.06 -3.37 -3.71
C GLY A 200 -17.39 -4.14 -3.81
N LYS A 201 -17.35 -5.44 -4.18
CA LYS A 201 -18.55 -6.30 -4.28
C LYS A 201 -18.81 -7.16 -3.05
N ARG A 202 -17.90 -7.16 -2.09
CA ARG A 202 -17.95 -7.92 -0.84
C ARG A 202 -17.12 -7.22 0.23
N HIS A 203 -17.10 -7.79 1.42
CA HIS A 203 -16.17 -7.38 2.46
C HIS A 203 -14.74 -7.37 1.92
N SER A 204 -14.02 -6.29 2.18
CA SER A 204 -12.65 -6.11 1.73
C SER A 204 -11.73 -7.22 2.25
N PRO A 205 -10.59 -7.47 1.58
CA PRO A 205 -9.54 -8.34 2.08
C PRO A 205 -8.79 -7.72 3.27
N VAL A 206 -8.16 -8.58 4.07
CA VAL A 206 -7.14 -8.16 5.04
C VAL A 206 -5.99 -7.51 4.27
N ILE A 207 -5.53 -6.35 4.75
CA ILE A 207 -4.37 -5.61 4.20
C ILE A 207 -3.22 -5.49 5.21
N GLY A 208 -3.44 -5.93 6.46
CA GLY A 208 -2.44 -5.97 7.51
C GLY A 208 -3.05 -6.21 8.88
N PHE A 209 -2.26 -5.98 9.92
CA PHE A 209 -2.66 -6.16 11.32
C PHE A 209 -2.22 -4.96 12.17
N ALA A 210 -3.10 -4.53 13.07
CA ALA A 210 -2.75 -3.58 14.11
C ALA A 210 -1.88 -4.27 15.18
N PHE A 211 -1.13 -3.51 15.96
CA PHE A 211 -0.24 -4.09 16.98
C PHE A 211 -0.94 -4.70 18.19
N ASP A 212 -2.26 -4.55 18.31
CA ASP A 212 -3.14 -5.31 19.21
C ASP A 212 -3.61 -6.65 18.64
N GLY A 213 -3.14 -7.00 17.45
CA GLY A 213 -3.35 -8.30 16.82
C GLY A 213 -4.63 -8.42 16.01
N PHE A 214 -5.50 -7.41 16.03
CA PHE A 214 -6.70 -7.43 15.19
C PHE A 214 -6.37 -7.09 13.72
N PRO A 215 -7.03 -7.76 12.76
CA PRO A 215 -6.81 -7.51 11.34
C PRO A 215 -7.32 -6.12 10.92
N VAL A 216 -6.63 -5.53 9.95
CA VAL A 216 -7.02 -4.30 9.27
C VAL A 216 -7.44 -4.67 7.85
N TYR A 217 -8.67 -4.32 7.50
CA TYR A 217 -9.29 -4.58 6.21
C TYR A 217 -9.28 -3.34 5.30
N GLY A 218 -9.46 -3.58 4.00
CA GLY A 218 -9.78 -2.54 3.02
C GLY A 218 -11.11 -1.80 3.32
N PRO A 219 -11.54 -0.88 2.44
CA PRO A 219 -12.58 0.09 2.76
C PRO A 219 -14.03 -0.41 2.70
N TYR A 220 -14.30 -1.61 2.19
CA TYR A 220 -15.64 -2.12 1.95
C TYR A 220 -16.10 -3.14 3.00
N GLU A 221 -17.33 -2.98 3.45
CA GLU A 221 -18.06 -3.94 4.30
C GLU A 221 -18.84 -4.96 3.45
N ALA A 222 -19.44 -4.48 2.35
CA ALA A 222 -20.30 -5.27 1.47
C ALA A 222 -20.37 -4.62 0.07
N ASP A 223 -21.16 -5.20 -0.84
CA ASP A 223 -21.34 -4.67 -2.21
C ASP A 223 -21.74 -3.19 -2.22
N GLY A 224 -20.81 -2.35 -2.67
CA GLY A 224 -20.97 -0.89 -2.76
C GLY A 224 -21.05 -0.16 -1.42
N VAL A 225 -20.89 -0.85 -0.29
CA VAL A 225 -20.98 -0.26 1.05
C VAL A 225 -19.59 -0.09 1.63
N MET A 226 -19.11 1.15 1.70
CA MET A 226 -17.88 1.45 2.42
C MET A 226 -18.11 1.37 3.94
N ALA A 227 -17.18 0.75 4.66
CA ALA A 227 -17.25 0.61 6.11
C ALA A 227 -17.38 1.96 6.83
N LYS A 228 -16.73 3.01 6.29
CA LYS A 228 -16.84 4.37 6.82
C LYS A 228 -18.27 4.93 6.81
N ASP A 229 -19.13 4.45 5.93
CA ASP A 229 -20.49 4.96 5.76
C ASP A 229 -21.53 4.15 6.58
N LEU A 230 -21.07 3.15 7.34
CA LEU A 230 -21.93 2.38 8.24
C LEU A 230 -22.49 3.24 9.37
N ALA A 231 -23.72 2.92 9.79
CA ALA A 231 -24.45 3.64 10.83
C ALA A 231 -25.11 2.66 11.81
N GLY A 232 -25.56 3.19 12.96
CA GLY A 232 -26.21 2.41 14.01
C GLY A 232 -25.28 1.37 14.64
N ASP A 233 -25.80 0.18 14.93
CA ASP A 233 -25.05 -0.88 15.62
C ASP A 233 -23.88 -1.45 14.80
N LYS A 234 -23.80 -1.13 13.51
CA LYS A 234 -22.72 -1.53 12.60
C LYS A 234 -21.69 -0.42 12.35
N ALA A 235 -21.93 0.79 12.87
CA ALA A 235 -21.03 1.92 12.68
C ALA A 235 -19.62 1.56 13.18
N LEU A 236 -18.61 2.07 12.48
CA LEU A 236 -17.25 2.02 13.00
C LEU A 236 -17.17 2.83 14.30
N ASP A 237 -16.45 2.28 15.27
CA ASP A 237 -16.07 2.97 16.48
C ASP A 237 -15.03 4.07 16.20
N VAL A 238 -14.65 4.80 17.25
CA VAL A 238 -13.68 5.90 17.16
C VAL A 238 -12.27 5.46 16.73
N CYS A 239 -11.99 4.16 16.71
CA CYS A 239 -10.72 3.59 16.27
C CYS A 239 -10.76 3.10 14.82
N ASN A 240 -11.86 3.29 14.08
CA ASN A 240 -12.16 2.69 12.78
C ASN A 240 -12.42 1.16 12.81
N GLY A 241 -12.78 0.60 13.96
CA GLY A 241 -13.14 -0.81 14.06
C GLY A 241 -14.60 -1.05 14.37
N HIS A 242 -15.06 -2.27 14.14
CA HIS A 242 -16.35 -2.76 14.61
C HIS A 242 -16.27 -4.29 14.73
N LYS A 243 -17.40 -4.95 14.96
CA LYS A 243 -17.44 -6.42 15.01
C LYS A 243 -18.63 -6.98 14.23
N ASP A 244 -18.43 -8.15 13.67
CA ASP A 244 -19.48 -9.00 13.13
C ASP A 244 -19.40 -10.42 13.75
N ASP A 245 -20.42 -11.25 13.53
CA ASP A 245 -20.51 -12.60 14.10
C ASP A 245 -19.57 -13.63 13.44
N VAL A 246 -18.94 -13.27 12.32
CA VAL A 246 -18.13 -14.14 11.48
C VAL A 246 -16.63 -13.93 11.72
N ARG A 247 -16.20 -12.66 11.79
CA ARG A 247 -14.80 -12.21 11.92
C ARG A 247 -14.45 -11.77 13.34
N GLY A 248 -15.46 -11.48 14.17
CA GLY A 248 -15.26 -10.79 15.43
C GLY A 248 -14.83 -9.34 15.20
N TYR A 249 -14.10 -8.76 16.16
CA TYR A 249 -13.65 -7.38 16.05
C TYR A 249 -12.55 -7.23 15.01
N HIS A 250 -12.62 -6.17 14.20
CA HIS A 250 -11.62 -5.84 13.19
C HIS A 250 -11.69 -4.36 12.79
N TYR A 251 -10.61 -3.87 12.19
CA TYR A 251 -10.50 -2.49 11.69
C TYR A 251 -10.76 -2.41 10.19
N HIS A 252 -11.23 -1.26 9.74
CA HIS A 252 -11.25 -0.89 8.31
C HIS A 252 -10.44 0.38 8.07
N VAL A 253 -9.68 0.41 6.98
CA VAL A 253 -9.19 1.69 6.46
C VAL A 253 -10.35 2.55 5.95
N THR A 254 -10.24 3.86 6.14
CA THR A 254 -11.28 4.83 5.77
C THR A 254 -10.73 5.91 4.84
N PRO A 255 -10.63 5.65 3.53
CA PRO A 255 -10.14 6.63 2.56
C PRO A 255 -10.90 7.95 2.65
N GLY A 256 -10.15 9.06 2.77
CA GLY A 256 -10.69 10.41 2.90
C GLY A 256 -11.43 10.69 4.22
N ARG A 257 -11.20 9.88 5.27
CA ARG A 257 -11.73 10.14 6.62
C ARG A 257 -10.72 9.77 7.69
N PHE A 258 -10.38 10.71 8.56
CA PHE A 258 -9.58 10.46 9.76
C PHE A 258 -10.23 9.35 10.63
N PRO A 259 -9.47 8.45 11.27
CA PRO A 259 -8.00 8.35 11.35
C PRO A 259 -7.32 7.57 10.20
N TYR A 260 -8.01 7.36 9.08
CA TYR A 260 -7.53 6.70 7.84
C TYR A 260 -7.20 5.21 7.96
N VAL A 261 -6.44 4.80 8.98
CA VAL A 261 -6.16 3.40 9.32
C VAL A 261 -6.82 3.06 10.66
N LEU A 262 -6.25 3.49 11.79
CA LEU A 262 -6.89 3.38 13.11
C LEU A 262 -6.49 4.52 14.06
N GLY A 263 -7.38 4.85 14.99
CA GLY A 263 -7.24 5.97 15.94
C GLY A 263 -6.86 5.55 17.37
N GLY A 264 -6.91 4.26 17.66
CA GLY A 264 -6.68 3.69 18.97
C GLY A 264 -6.67 2.16 18.86
N TYR A 265 -6.09 1.48 19.84
CA TYR A 265 -6.23 0.05 19.99
C TYR A 265 -7.46 -0.25 20.84
N ALA A 266 -8.44 -0.92 20.25
CA ALA A 266 -9.52 -1.58 20.96
C ALA A 266 -9.04 -2.88 21.63
N GLY A 267 -7.94 -3.47 21.16
CA GLY A 267 -7.30 -4.62 21.77
C GLY A 267 -6.12 -4.29 22.67
N VAL A 268 -5.56 -5.32 23.29
CA VAL A 268 -4.31 -5.28 24.05
C VAL A 268 -3.12 -5.32 23.08
N PRO A 269 -2.36 -4.21 22.91
CA PRO A 269 -1.18 -4.23 22.07
C PRO A 269 -0.09 -5.17 22.60
N ASP A 270 0.56 -5.92 21.72
CA ASP A 270 1.74 -6.71 22.08
C ASP A 270 2.89 -5.77 22.49
N PRO A 271 3.42 -5.88 23.72
CA PRO A 271 4.50 -5.01 24.20
C PRO A 271 5.78 -5.11 23.36
N ALA A 272 6.01 -6.19 22.62
CA ALA A 272 7.15 -6.32 21.72
C ALA A 272 7.04 -5.41 20.49
N ASN A 273 5.82 -5.07 20.06
CA ASN A 273 5.58 -4.21 18.91
C ASN A 273 5.65 -2.72 19.26
N ILE A 274 5.33 -2.35 20.50
CA ILE A 274 5.32 -0.95 20.94
C ILE A 274 6.62 -0.59 21.66
N ARG A 275 7.41 0.31 21.06
CA ARG A 275 8.61 0.88 21.69
C ARG A 275 8.27 2.22 22.34
N GLY A 276 8.08 2.27 23.67
CA GLY A 276 7.79 3.52 24.37
C GLY A 276 7.53 3.35 25.88
N PRO A 277 7.44 4.45 26.65
CA PRO A 277 7.12 4.38 28.08
C PRO A 277 5.74 3.73 28.28
N ARG A 278 5.68 2.80 29.25
CA ARG A 278 4.56 1.86 29.53
C ARG A 278 3.19 2.47 29.84
N ARG A 279 3.04 3.80 29.86
CA ARG A 279 1.73 4.44 30.06
C ARG A 279 1.23 4.95 28.73
N SER A 280 0.64 4.04 27.97
CA SER A 280 -0.25 4.42 26.88
C SER A 280 -1.38 5.28 27.46
N GLN A 281 -1.66 6.40 26.81
CA GLN A 281 -2.78 7.24 27.21
C GLN A 281 -4.08 6.52 26.87
N GLU A 282 -5.15 6.79 27.61
CA GLU A 282 -6.48 6.28 27.27
C GLU A 282 -7.13 7.14 26.15
N GLY A 283 -8.04 6.52 25.42
CA GLY A 283 -8.84 7.13 24.38
C GLY A 283 -8.19 7.16 22.99
N ALA A 284 -9.01 7.38 21.97
CA ALA A 284 -8.55 7.54 20.60
C ALA A 284 -7.90 8.91 20.37
N ILE A 285 -7.09 9.01 19.32
CA ILE A 285 -6.66 10.30 18.76
C ILE A 285 -7.83 11.02 18.11
N GLU A 286 -7.79 12.34 18.13
CA GLU A 286 -8.82 13.22 17.58
C GLU A 286 -8.22 14.01 16.42
N ASP A 287 -8.98 14.21 15.34
CA ASP A 287 -8.48 14.95 14.19
C ASP A 287 -8.12 16.39 14.58
N ASN A 288 -6.91 16.79 14.23
CA ASN A 288 -6.40 18.14 14.45
C ASN A 288 -6.00 18.84 13.14
N SER A 289 -6.57 18.37 12.03
CA SER A 289 -6.43 19.04 10.74
C SER A 289 -6.99 20.47 10.81
N GLU A 290 -6.18 21.43 10.38
CA GLU A 290 -6.55 22.83 10.33
C GLU A 290 -6.08 23.45 9.01
N GLY A 291 -6.88 24.37 8.48
CA GLY A 291 -6.58 25.10 7.24
C GLY A 291 -6.59 24.23 5.98
N GLU A 292 -6.27 24.83 4.85
CA GLU A 292 -6.14 24.12 3.56
C GLU A 292 -4.75 23.52 3.40
N SER A 293 -4.65 22.45 2.61
CA SER A 293 -3.37 21.88 2.21
C SER A 293 -2.47 22.92 1.56
N ARG A 294 -1.20 22.95 2.00
CA ARG A 294 -0.13 23.75 1.40
C ARG A 294 0.52 23.10 0.18
N GLN A 295 0.11 21.87 -0.18
CA GLN A 295 0.67 21.18 -1.33
C GLN A 295 0.28 21.93 -2.61
N PRO A 296 1.26 22.27 -3.47
CA PRO A 296 0.97 23.02 -4.68
C PRO A 296 0.19 22.15 -5.66
N LYS A 297 -1.00 22.60 -6.09
CA LYS A 297 -1.86 21.94 -7.09
C LYS A 297 -1.31 22.13 -8.51
N VAL A 298 -0.11 21.62 -8.76
CA VAL A 298 0.57 21.70 -10.07
C VAL A 298 -0.05 20.72 -11.06
N ILE A 299 -0.46 19.55 -10.61
CA ILE A 299 -1.33 18.66 -11.41
C ILE A 299 -2.75 19.20 -11.27
N ALA A 300 -3.24 19.87 -12.30
CA ALA A 300 -4.52 20.56 -12.29
C ALA A 300 -5.70 19.61 -12.55
N SER A 301 -5.52 18.63 -13.44
CA SER A 301 -6.50 17.57 -13.68
C SER A 301 -5.89 16.34 -14.34
N VAL A 302 -6.52 15.19 -14.14
CA VAL A 302 -6.27 13.94 -14.87
C VAL A 302 -7.55 13.56 -15.61
N ARG A 303 -7.46 13.30 -16.92
CA ARG A 303 -8.62 13.03 -17.79
C ARG A 303 -8.37 11.83 -18.71
N PRO A 304 -9.30 10.86 -18.82
CA PRO A 304 -10.45 10.69 -17.94
C PRO A 304 -10.05 10.53 -16.47
N GLY A 305 -10.92 10.96 -15.56
CA GLY A 305 -10.70 10.83 -14.11
C GLY A 305 -11.06 9.44 -13.57
N SER A 306 -11.45 8.53 -14.45
CA SER A 306 -11.68 7.14 -14.12
C SER A 306 -11.37 6.24 -15.31
N ALA A 307 -11.19 4.94 -15.04
CA ALA A 307 -11.02 3.95 -16.08
C ALA A 307 -11.35 2.53 -15.57
N VAL A 308 -11.59 1.61 -16.52
CA VAL A 308 -11.90 0.21 -16.22
C VAL A 308 -10.64 -0.68 -16.13
N PRO A 309 -10.67 -1.77 -15.37
CA PRO A 309 -9.54 -2.71 -15.28
C PRO A 309 -9.38 -3.56 -16.56
N GLY A 310 -8.26 -4.28 -16.64
CA GLY A 310 -7.99 -5.28 -17.68
C GLY A 310 -7.46 -4.73 -19.02
N GLN A 311 -7.28 -3.42 -19.16
CA GLN A 311 -6.84 -2.81 -20.41
C GLN A 311 -5.93 -1.59 -20.23
N LYS A 312 -5.37 -1.15 -21.36
CA LYS A 312 -4.58 0.08 -21.45
C LYS A 312 -5.49 1.29 -21.61
N HIS A 313 -5.08 2.40 -21.00
CA HIS A 313 -5.81 3.67 -21.06
C HIS A 313 -4.86 4.81 -21.35
N LEU A 314 -5.29 5.72 -22.23
CA LEU A 314 -4.60 6.97 -22.49
C LEU A 314 -5.19 8.05 -21.59
N LEU A 315 -4.37 8.62 -20.73
CA LEU A 315 -4.74 9.70 -19.82
C LEU A 315 -4.01 10.99 -20.20
N THR A 316 -4.70 12.10 -20.01
CA THR A 316 -4.19 13.45 -20.19
C THR A 316 -4.11 14.13 -18.83
N ILE A 317 -2.92 14.58 -18.48
CA ILE A 317 -2.64 15.30 -17.24
C ILE A 317 -2.34 16.76 -17.60
N GLU A 318 -3.16 17.68 -17.10
CA GLU A 318 -2.95 19.11 -17.29
C GLU A 318 -2.13 19.69 -16.14
N LEU A 319 -1.05 20.38 -16.47
CA LEU A 319 -0.17 21.05 -15.53
C LEU A 319 -0.56 22.53 -15.38
N ALA A 320 -0.41 23.04 -14.16
CA ALA A 320 -0.53 24.45 -13.78
C ALA A 320 0.82 24.96 -13.24
N PRO A 321 1.81 25.26 -14.10
CA PRO A 321 3.15 25.65 -13.68
C PRO A 321 3.19 26.88 -12.77
N GLU A 322 2.21 27.78 -12.90
CA GLU A 322 2.07 28.98 -12.07
C GLU A 322 1.76 28.66 -10.59
N LYS A 323 1.32 27.43 -10.29
CA LYS A 323 1.11 26.94 -8.92
C LYS A 323 2.39 26.35 -8.30
N ALA A 324 3.46 26.21 -9.07
CA ALA A 324 4.70 25.59 -8.66
C ALA A 324 5.56 26.55 -7.80
N ASN A 325 5.11 26.82 -6.57
CA ASN A 325 5.64 27.90 -5.74
C ASN A 325 7.07 27.67 -5.19
N ARG A 326 7.55 26.42 -5.18
CA ARG A 326 8.86 26.06 -4.60
C ARG A 326 9.86 25.57 -5.65
N THR A 327 9.40 24.67 -6.51
CA THR A 327 10.21 24.05 -7.56
C THR A 327 9.49 24.27 -8.89
N PRO A 328 10.01 25.12 -9.79
CA PRO A 328 9.40 25.31 -11.10
C PRO A 328 9.28 23.99 -11.86
N VAL A 329 8.22 23.85 -12.65
CA VAL A 329 8.03 22.70 -13.54
C VAL A 329 9.12 22.74 -14.63
N PRO A 330 9.97 21.71 -14.77
CA PRO A 330 10.97 21.67 -15.85
C PRO A 330 10.31 21.71 -17.23
N GLU A 331 11.00 22.17 -18.28
CA GLU A 331 10.44 22.25 -19.64
C GLU A 331 10.31 20.89 -20.33
N GLY A 332 11.22 19.95 -20.01
CA GLY A 332 11.27 18.62 -20.64
C GLY A 332 10.10 17.72 -20.28
N LYS A 333 10.03 16.54 -20.92
CA LYS A 333 9.06 15.51 -20.51
C LYS A 333 9.37 14.98 -19.11
N PRO A 334 8.36 14.56 -18.34
CA PRO A 334 8.59 13.80 -17.12
C PRO A 334 9.38 12.53 -17.39
N ASP A 335 10.21 12.14 -16.44
CA ASP A 335 10.94 10.86 -16.48
C ASP A 335 10.09 9.71 -15.96
N TRP A 336 9.10 10.03 -15.12
CA TRP A 336 8.25 9.04 -14.48
C TRP A 336 6.91 9.66 -14.11
N VAL A 337 5.84 8.90 -14.31
CA VAL A 337 4.47 9.24 -13.94
C VAL A 337 3.82 8.00 -13.35
N GLN A 338 3.14 8.17 -12.23
CA GLN A 338 2.42 7.11 -11.53
C GLN A 338 1.03 7.61 -11.14
N ILE A 339 0.01 6.76 -11.28
CA ILE A 339 -1.37 7.03 -10.86
C ILE A 339 -1.83 5.85 -10.00
N GLY A 340 -1.98 6.07 -8.69
CA GLY A 340 -2.13 4.98 -7.73
C GLY A 340 -1.02 3.93 -7.91
N PRO A 341 -1.33 2.63 -8.11
CA PRO A 341 -0.31 1.61 -8.36
C PRO A 341 0.16 1.53 -9.82
N PHE A 342 -0.36 2.35 -10.74
CA PHE A 342 -0.12 2.21 -12.18
C PHE A 342 0.99 3.15 -12.66
N GLU A 343 2.13 2.58 -13.03
CA GLU A 343 3.21 3.32 -13.70
C GLU A 343 2.89 3.54 -15.18
N ALA A 344 3.24 4.72 -15.69
CA ALA A 344 3.07 5.04 -17.11
C ALA A 344 3.99 4.18 -17.99
N LEU A 345 3.39 3.52 -18.99
CA LEU A 345 4.08 2.75 -20.03
C LEU A 345 4.74 3.67 -21.06
N SER A 346 4.12 4.81 -21.31
CA SER A 346 4.63 5.85 -22.20
C SER A 346 4.30 7.23 -21.64
N ILE A 347 5.18 8.20 -21.90
CA ILE A 347 5.04 9.58 -21.44
C ILE A 347 5.41 10.51 -22.60
N GLU A 348 4.46 11.34 -22.98
CA GLU A 348 4.63 12.44 -23.92
C GLU A 348 4.26 13.75 -23.23
N ARG A 349 4.85 14.85 -23.71
CA ARG A 349 4.53 16.19 -23.21
C ARG A 349 4.48 17.19 -24.34
N ASP A 350 3.44 18.00 -24.34
CA ASP A 350 3.25 19.16 -25.21
C ASP A 350 2.81 20.36 -24.36
N GLY A 351 3.72 21.32 -24.17
CA GLY A 351 3.50 22.46 -23.28
C GLY A 351 3.16 22.03 -21.84
N ASN A 352 1.95 22.35 -21.39
CA ASN A 352 1.44 22.01 -20.06
C ASN A 352 0.67 20.69 -20.02
N THR A 353 0.52 20.01 -21.15
CA THR A 353 -0.22 18.77 -21.26
C THR A 353 0.75 17.60 -21.27
N VAL A 354 0.59 16.66 -20.34
CA VAL A 354 1.32 15.38 -20.30
C VAL A 354 0.35 14.27 -20.68
N ARG A 355 0.67 13.49 -21.71
CA ARG A 355 -0.10 12.31 -22.10
C ARG A 355 0.61 11.05 -21.65
N VAL A 356 -0.12 10.15 -21.02
CA VAL A 356 0.42 8.88 -20.51
C VAL A 356 -0.46 7.71 -20.89
N GLU A 357 0.16 6.61 -21.32
CA GLU A 357 -0.53 5.32 -21.38
C GLU A 357 -0.28 4.57 -20.07
N ILE A 358 -1.32 4.11 -19.40
CA ILE A 358 -1.22 3.22 -18.24
C ILE A 358 -1.89 1.88 -18.55
N GLN A 359 -1.39 0.79 -17.96
CA GLN A 359 -2.11 -0.48 -17.91
C GLN A 359 -2.77 -0.61 -16.55
N ILE A 360 -4.08 -0.83 -16.54
CA ILE A 360 -4.81 -1.18 -15.32
C ILE A 360 -4.98 -2.70 -15.33
N PRO A 361 -4.38 -3.44 -14.39
CA PRO A 361 -4.55 -4.88 -14.27
C PRO A 361 -6.02 -5.26 -14.02
N GLU A 362 -6.39 -6.48 -14.41
CA GLU A 362 -7.73 -7.03 -14.16
C GLU A 362 -8.04 -7.17 -12.66
N ASP A 363 -7.00 -7.33 -11.84
CA ASP A 363 -7.08 -7.47 -10.39
C ASP A 363 -7.02 -6.14 -9.61
N ALA A 364 -7.18 -5.00 -10.29
CA ALA A 364 -7.10 -3.68 -9.65
C ALA A 364 -8.26 -3.42 -8.67
N THR A 365 -7.92 -2.71 -7.58
CA THR A 365 -8.89 -2.20 -6.60
C THR A 365 -9.82 -1.18 -7.22
N VAL A 366 -11.13 -1.31 -6.96
CA VAL A 366 -12.18 -0.47 -7.56
C VAL A 366 -12.75 0.53 -6.55
N GLY A 367 -13.16 1.69 -7.04
CA GLY A 367 -14.03 2.63 -6.32
C GLY A 367 -13.32 3.53 -5.30
N VAL A 368 -12.02 3.34 -5.12
CA VAL A 368 -11.17 4.20 -4.30
C VAL A 368 -10.47 5.24 -5.15
N LEU A 369 -10.44 6.48 -4.67
CA LEU A 369 -9.69 7.57 -5.29
C LEU A 369 -8.18 7.40 -5.06
N MET A 370 -7.40 7.73 -6.09
CA MET A 370 -5.97 7.50 -6.17
C MET A 370 -5.23 8.79 -6.50
N ASP A 371 -4.02 8.91 -5.96
CA ASP A 371 -3.13 10.05 -6.14
C ASP A 371 -2.37 9.93 -7.49
N CYS A 372 -2.17 11.05 -8.18
CA CYS A 372 -1.34 11.15 -9.38
C CYS A 372 -0.03 11.85 -9.08
N HIS A 373 1.07 11.27 -9.57
CA HIS A 373 2.44 11.68 -9.31
C HIS A 373 3.21 11.87 -10.61
N ILE A 374 3.98 12.95 -10.68
CA ILE A 374 4.85 13.26 -11.82
C ILE A 374 6.24 13.63 -11.30
N GLU A 375 7.27 13.03 -11.88
CA GLU A 375 8.65 13.31 -11.51
C GLU A 375 9.53 13.68 -12.70
N PHE A 376 10.40 14.65 -12.48
CA PHE A 376 11.41 15.11 -13.42
C PHE A 376 12.81 14.95 -12.81
N LYS A 377 13.69 14.23 -13.49
CA LYS A 377 15.11 14.14 -13.16
C LYS A 377 15.76 15.50 -13.36
N SER A 378 16.74 15.77 -12.51
CA SER A 378 17.64 16.89 -12.65
C SER A 378 19.06 16.40 -12.42
N ALA A 379 20.02 16.87 -13.23
CA ALA A 379 21.41 16.45 -13.09
C ALA A 379 22.07 17.01 -11.82
N ASN A 380 21.67 18.21 -11.38
CA ASN A 380 22.36 18.98 -10.34
C ASN A 380 21.44 19.40 -9.18
N ARG A 381 20.19 18.90 -9.12
CA ARG A 381 19.21 19.21 -8.08
C ARG A 381 18.45 17.95 -7.68
N PRO A 382 17.83 17.93 -6.49
CA PRO A 382 16.84 16.91 -6.17
C PRO A 382 15.78 16.83 -7.27
N ARG A 383 15.27 15.62 -7.49
CA ARG A 383 14.20 15.34 -8.45
C ARG A 383 13.01 16.26 -8.17
N ALA A 384 12.50 16.93 -9.19
CA ALA A 384 11.29 17.75 -9.04
C ALA A 384 10.08 16.82 -9.07
N VAL A 385 9.28 16.87 -8.01
CA VAL A 385 8.10 16.00 -7.86
C VAL A 385 6.85 16.83 -7.65
N PHE A 386 5.78 16.43 -8.32
CA PHE A 386 4.47 17.06 -8.25
C PHE A 386 3.42 15.99 -8.02
N LYS A 387 2.43 16.30 -7.17
CA LYS A 387 1.34 15.39 -6.88
C LYS A 387 -0.01 16.09 -6.85
N SER A 388 -1.07 15.32 -7.03
CA SER A 388 -2.43 15.71 -6.66
C SER A 388 -3.15 14.50 -6.08
N ASN A 389 -3.83 14.70 -4.96
CA ASN A 389 -4.58 13.66 -4.28
C ASN A 389 -5.92 13.43 -4.96
N ASP A 390 -6.39 12.19 -4.90
CA ASP A 390 -7.79 11.84 -5.18
C ASP A 390 -8.30 12.28 -6.58
N VAL A 391 -7.46 12.16 -7.61
CA VAL A 391 -7.77 12.65 -8.98
C VAL A 391 -8.18 11.55 -9.96
N PHE A 392 -8.05 10.29 -9.58
CA PHE A 392 -8.33 9.15 -10.44
C PHE A 392 -8.99 8.02 -9.68
N ARG A 393 -9.89 7.25 -10.29
CA ARG A 393 -10.46 6.03 -9.71
C ARG A 393 -10.61 4.92 -10.74
N VAL A 394 -10.44 3.67 -10.32
CA VAL A 394 -10.85 2.52 -11.14
C VAL A 394 -12.34 2.26 -10.92
N VAL A 395 -13.06 1.98 -11.99
CA VAL A 395 -14.52 1.70 -11.99
C VAL A 395 -14.80 0.37 -12.71
N GLU A 396 -15.90 -0.29 -12.37
CA GLU A 396 -16.32 -1.54 -13.05
C GLU A 396 -16.81 -1.31 -14.49
N GLN A 397 -17.36 -0.13 -14.76
CA GLN A 397 -17.85 0.29 -16.08
C GLN A 397 -17.48 1.75 -16.28
N GLU A 398 -17.18 2.14 -17.52
CA GLU A 398 -16.92 3.55 -17.84
C GLU A 398 -18.17 4.37 -17.49
N ASP A 399 -17.99 5.49 -16.78
CA ASP A 399 -19.08 6.46 -16.60
C ASP A 399 -19.50 6.96 -18.00
N PRO A 400 -20.79 6.89 -18.36
CA PRO A 400 -21.27 7.22 -19.70
C PRO A 400 -21.06 8.67 -20.14
#